data_AF-A0A8S9B4M1-F1
#
_entry.id   AF-A0A8S9B4M1-F1
#
_cell.length_a   1.000
_cell.length_b   1.000
_cell.length_c   1.000
_cell.angle_alpha   90.00
_cell.angle_beta   90.00
_cell.angle_gamma   90.00
#
_symmetry.space_group_name_H-M   'P 1'
#
loop_
_entity.id
_entity.type
_entity.pdbx_description
1 polymer ?
#
loop_
_entity_poly.entity_id
_entity_poly.type
_entity_poly.pdbx_seq_one_letter_code
_entity_poly.pdbx_strand_id
1 'polypeptide(L)'
;MPMFKALRDALGVDFPRQNPSTVNHRHLPTSSLSKGHHSAPDVAMKVIHYTRRIERDLNPRQKSALARYRSKDVFSTRNIGQYSESTIFNAYFRFFDDMFFGGLLKLRCTVVFTGRDGKKLGEFGESSTHGTMVDGRAEGVYGTIRIHEATHLKNDRERRLWGLGTLLHEMLHCFFDFYTCFIPSCRDSLPLLGKEHGFAWQDAAYALKLCVQDPSYLNLPLKLDRCGSLVDELREWGNPHVKDLGRWGFTQKDLRYEHGRWKRLRCDGE
;
A
#
# COMPACT_ATOMS: atom_id res chain seq x y z
N MET A 1 -28.16 -0.07 -2.21
CA MET A 1 -27.17 -0.75 -3.07
C MET A 1 -27.09 -0.18 -4.51
N PRO A 2 -26.69 1.09 -4.75
CA PRO A 2 -26.41 1.58 -6.11
C PRO A 2 -24.91 1.80 -6.43
N MET A 3 -24.03 1.85 -5.42
CA MET A 3 -22.62 2.22 -5.58
C MET A 3 -21.76 1.14 -6.28
N PHE A 4 -22.14 -0.14 -6.18
CA PHE A 4 -21.42 -1.26 -6.80
C PHE A 4 -21.70 -1.42 -8.31
N LYS A 5 -22.79 -0.84 -8.83
CA LYS A 5 -23.10 -0.87 -10.27
C LYS A 5 -22.23 0.14 -11.04
N ALA A 6 -22.00 1.32 -10.45
CA ALA A 6 -21.14 2.36 -11.03
C ALA A 6 -19.67 1.91 -11.22
N LEU A 7 -19.16 1.03 -10.35
CA LEU A 7 -17.79 0.51 -10.47
C LEU A 7 -17.65 -0.53 -11.61
N ARG A 8 -18.73 -1.23 -11.96
CA ARG A 8 -18.75 -2.21 -13.05
C ARG A 8 -18.87 -1.51 -14.41
N ASP A 9 -19.68 -0.46 -14.48
CA ASP A 9 -19.93 0.30 -15.71
C ASP A 9 -18.79 1.30 -16.03
N ALA A 10 -18.05 1.78 -15.01
CA ALA A 10 -16.86 2.63 -15.20
C ALA A 10 -15.62 1.88 -15.71
N LEU A 11 -15.60 0.55 -15.62
CA LEU A 11 -14.49 -0.31 -16.06
C LEU A 11 -14.71 -0.89 -17.46
N GLY A 12 -15.47 -0.22 -18.33
CA GLY A 12 -15.70 -0.59 -19.73
C GLY A 12 -14.41 -0.62 -20.57
N VAL A 13 -13.54 -1.57 -20.30
CA VAL A 13 -12.23 -1.75 -20.90
C VAL A 13 -12.18 -3.16 -21.47
N ASP A 14 -12.43 -3.26 -22.77
CA ASP A 14 -11.79 -4.31 -23.56
C ASP A 14 -10.29 -4.00 -23.55
N PHE A 15 -9.52 -4.86 -22.87
CA PHE A 15 -8.07 -4.75 -22.85
C PHE A 15 -7.53 -4.80 -24.28
N PRO A 16 -6.65 -3.87 -24.70
CA PRO A 16 -6.00 -3.99 -25.99
C PRO A 16 -5.22 -5.31 -26.02
N ARG A 17 -5.49 -6.14 -27.02
CA ARG A 17 -4.64 -7.30 -27.37
C ARG A 17 -3.27 -6.75 -27.76
N GLN A 18 -2.36 -6.69 -26.79
CA GLN A 18 -0.94 -6.62 -27.08
C GLN A 18 -0.51 -7.98 -27.61
N ASN A 19 0.21 -8.00 -28.73
CA ASN A 19 0.89 -9.21 -29.19
C ASN A 19 1.85 -9.64 -28.09
N PRO A 20 1.64 -10.83 -27.48
CA PRO A 20 2.51 -11.29 -26.42
C PRO A 20 3.89 -11.49 -27.03
N SER A 21 4.91 -10.87 -26.42
CA SER A 21 6.23 -11.47 -26.46
C SER A 21 6.05 -12.92 -26.01
N THR A 22 6.49 -13.88 -26.83
CA THR A 22 6.26 -15.32 -26.67
C THR A 22 7.04 -15.92 -25.50
N VAL A 23 7.31 -15.13 -24.45
CA VAL A 23 7.74 -15.65 -23.16
C VAL A 23 6.48 -16.16 -22.47
N ASN A 24 6.33 -17.48 -22.52
CA ASN A 24 5.20 -18.22 -21.98
C ASN A 24 5.25 -18.16 -20.44
N HIS A 25 4.94 -17.00 -19.86
CA HIS A 25 4.82 -16.83 -18.42
C HIS A 25 3.56 -17.57 -17.96
N ARG A 26 3.74 -18.82 -17.53
CA ARG A 26 2.68 -19.56 -16.83
C ARG A 26 2.29 -18.77 -15.59
N HIS A 27 1.16 -18.08 -15.63
CA HIS A 27 0.56 -17.46 -14.44
C HIS A 27 0.30 -18.56 -13.41
N LEU A 28 1.08 -18.55 -12.33
CA LEU A 28 0.93 -19.51 -11.25
C LEU A 28 -0.44 -19.29 -10.57
N PRO A 29 -1.10 -20.36 -10.09
CA PRO A 29 -2.33 -20.22 -9.33
C PRO A 29 -2.16 -19.23 -8.19
N THR A 30 -3.00 -18.20 -8.15
CA THR A 30 -2.93 -17.13 -7.15
C THR A 30 -3.19 -17.62 -5.72
N SER A 31 -3.52 -18.90 -5.52
CA SER A 31 -3.79 -19.48 -4.20
C SER A 31 -2.59 -19.37 -3.25
N SER A 32 -1.35 -19.48 -3.75
CA SER A 32 -0.13 -19.33 -2.93
C SER A 32 0.94 -18.46 -3.61
N LEU A 33 1.36 -17.39 -2.94
CA LEU A 33 2.50 -16.59 -3.37
C LEU A 33 3.82 -17.23 -2.91
N SER A 34 4.62 -17.70 -3.87
CA SER A 34 6.05 -18.00 -3.69
C SER A 34 6.92 -16.72 -3.72
N LYS A 35 7.96 -16.63 -2.90
CA LYS A 35 8.81 -15.41 -2.83
C LYS A 35 9.53 -15.11 -4.13
N GLY A 36 9.63 -13.84 -4.55
CA GLY A 36 10.45 -13.47 -5.70
C GLY A 36 10.07 -14.15 -7.03
N HIS A 37 8.84 -14.67 -7.14
CA HIS A 37 8.41 -15.53 -8.25
C HIS A 37 7.23 -14.96 -9.05
N HIS A 38 6.73 -13.78 -8.69
CA HIS A 38 5.53 -13.20 -9.29
C HIS A 38 5.84 -11.89 -9.99
N SER A 39 5.03 -11.55 -10.99
CA SER A 39 5.03 -10.19 -11.52
C SER A 39 4.42 -9.23 -10.51
N ALA A 40 4.78 -7.94 -10.56
CA ALA A 40 4.14 -6.93 -9.71
C ALA A 40 2.60 -6.90 -9.88
N PRO A 41 2.03 -7.01 -11.11
CA PRO A 41 0.59 -7.15 -11.30
C PRO A 41 -0.02 -8.36 -10.57
N ASP A 42 0.63 -9.54 -10.57
CA ASP A 42 0.12 -10.72 -9.85
C ASP A 42 0.08 -10.48 -8.33
N VAL A 43 1.12 -9.84 -7.78
CA VAL A 43 1.19 -9.45 -6.36
C VAL A 43 0.09 -8.45 -6.03
N ALA A 44 -0.10 -7.42 -6.87
CA ALA A 44 -1.17 -6.44 -6.72
C ALA A 44 -2.56 -7.09 -6.73
N MET A 45 -2.80 -7.98 -7.69
CA MET A 45 -4.06 -8.72 -7.81
C MET A 45 -4.36 -9.57 -6.58
N LYS A 46 -3.34 -10.11 -5.91
CA LYS A 46 -3.53 -10.79 -4.63
C LYS A 46 -4.04 -9.85 -3.55
N VAL A 47 -3.44 -8.66 -3.40
CA VAL A 47 -3.90 -7.65 -2.43
C VAL A 47 -5.33 -7.21 -2.74
N ILE A 48 -5.62 -6.91 -4.01
CA ILE A 48 -6.97 -6.54 -4.48
C ILE A 48 -7.99 -7.65 -4.17
N HIS A 49 -7.62 -8.92 -4.34
CA HIS A 49 -8.49 -10.02 -4.01
C HIS A 49 -8.78 -10.09 -2.50
N TYR A 50 -7.78 -9.82 -1.64
CA TYR A 50 -8.01 -9.79 -0.19
C TYR A 50 -8.93 -8.64 0.23
N THR A 51 -8.79 -7.45 -0.35
CA THR A 51 -9.60 -6.25 -0.02
C THR A 51 -11.04 -6.34 -0.49
N ARG A 52 -11.32 -7.13 -1.53
CA ARG A 52 -12.69 -7.35 -2.07
C ARG A 52 -13.53 -8.33 -1.27
N ARG A 53 -12.93 -9.12 -0.38
CA ARG A 53 -13.68 -10.08 0.45
C ARG A 53 -14.42 -9.32 1.54
N ILE A 54 -15.73 -9.53 1.60
CA ILE A 54 -16.60 -8.96 2.63
C ILE A 54 -17.42 -10.07 3.28
N GLU A 55 -17.70 -9.90 4.57
CA GLU A 55 -18.61 -10.76 5.35
C GLU A 55 -18.42 -12.27 5.14
N ARG A 56 -19.32 -12.90 4.37
CA ARG A 56 -19.35 -14.35 4.11
C ARG A 56 -18.11 -14.85 3.37
N ASP A 57 -17.52 -14.00 2.53
CA ASP A 57 -16.37 -14.34 1.68
C ASP A 57 -15.02 -14.18 2.40
N LEU A 58 -15.04 -13.69 3.65
CA LEU A 58 -13.84 -13.64 4.48
C LEU A 58 -13.37 -15.05 4.81
N ASN A 59 -12.07 -15.29 4.64
CA ASN A 59 -11.46 -16.53 5.12
C ASN A 59 -11.39 -16.54 6.67
N PRO A 60 -11.14 -17.69 7.31
CA PRO A 60 -11.10 -17.78 8.78
C PRO A 60 -10.11 -16.82 9.44
N ARG A 61 -8.97 -16.53 8.79
CA ARG A 61 -7.97 -15.58 9.27
C ARG A 61 -8.50 -14.15 9.29
N GLN A 62 -9.10 -13.70 8.19
CA GLN A 62 -9.70 -12.36 8.07
C GLN A 62 -10.88 -12.22 9.04
N LYS A 63 -11.74 -13.24 9.18
CA LYS A 63 -12.83 -13.27 10.18
C LYS A 63 -12.28 -13.08 11.60
N SER A 64 -11.23 -13.80 11.95
CA SER A 64 -10.59 -13.70 13.27
C SER A 64 -9.95 -12.32 13.50
N ALA A 65 -9.28 -11.76 12.49
CA ALA A 65 -8.68 -10.43 12.56
C ALA A 65 -9.75 -9.33 12.74
N LEU A 66 -10.84 -9.41 11.97
CA LEU A 66 -11.96 -8.47 12.06
C LEU A 66 -12.70 -8.55 13.40
N ALA A 67 -12.89 -9.76 13.95
CA ALA A 67 -13.46 -9.93 15.28
C ALA A 67 -12.61 -9.24 16.35
N ARG A 68 -11.27 -9.44 16.32
CA ARG A 68 -10.34 -8.76 17.24
C ARG A 68 -10.35 -7.24 17.08
N TYR A 69 -10.39 -6.75 15.83
CA TYR A 69 -10.46 -5.32 15.53
C TYR A 69 -11.69 -4.67 16.18
N ARG A 70 -12.84 -5.34 16.11
CA ARG A 70 -14.11 -4.85 16.67
C ARG A 70 -14.19 -4.95 18.19
N SER A 71 -13.52 -5.94 18.79
CA SER A 71 -13.70 -6.25 20.21
C SER A 71 -12.62 -5.65 21.12
N LYS A 72 -11.45 -5.28 20.59
CA LYS A 72 -10.32 -4.82 21.42
C LYS A 72 -10.16 -3.32 21.35
N ASP A 73 -10.10 -2.71 22.52
CA ASP A 73 -9.99 -1.25 22.65
C ASP A 73 -8.67 -0.68 22.09
N VAL A 74 -7.60 -1.47 21.98
CA VAL A 74 -6.32 -1.06 21.34
C VAL A 74 -6.51 -0.52 19.91
N PHE A 75 -7.57 -0.94 19.21
CA PHE A 75 -7.87 -0.47 17.86
C PHE A 75 -8.68 0.84 17.83
N SER A 76 -9.19 1.31 18.96
CA SER A 76 -9.90 2.58 19.03
C SER A 76 -8.94 3.73 18.68
N THR A 77 -9.31 4.58 17.72
CA THR A 77 -8.54 5.80 17.42
C THR A 77 -8.80 6.93 18.44
N ARG A 78 -9.63 6.66 19.46
CA ARG A 78 -10.03 7.63 20.49
C ARG A 78 -9.39 7.35 21.87
N ASN A 79 -8.71 6.23 22.04
CA ASN A 79 -8.07 5.79 23.30
C ASN A 79 -6.74 6.54 23.61
N ILE A 80 -6.73 7.86 23.46
CA ILE A 80 -5.52 8.68 23.61
C ILE A 80 -4.92 8.47 25.00
N GLY A 81 -3.61 8.17 25.04
CA GLY A 81 -2.86 7.93 26.29
C GLY A 81 -3.02 6.55 26.93
N GLN A 82 -3.98 5.72 26.49
CA GLN A 82 -4.23 4.41 27.12
C GLN A 82 -3.23 3.33 26.70
N TYR A 83 -2.72 3.40 25.47
CA TYR A 83 -1.71 2.50 24.94
C TYR A 83 -0.56 3.31 24.35
N SER A 84 0.66 2.78 24.43
CA SER A 84 1.79 3.36 23.70
C SER A 84 1.56 3.26 22.20
N GLU A 85 2.06 4.23 21.43
CA GLU A 85 1.93 4.20 19.96
C GLU A 85 2.53 2.90 19.40
N SER A 86 3.71 2.47 19.87
CA SER A 86 4.28 1.17 19.46
C SER A 86 3.32 -0.01 19.65
N THR A 87 2.54 -0.04 20.73
CA THR A 87 1.53 -1.10 20.96
C THR A 87 0.40 -1.02 19.94
N ILE A 88 -0.10 0.19 19.68
CA ILE A 88 -1.18 0.43 18.71
C ILE A 88 -0.73 0.04 17.30
N PHE A 89 0.43 0.53 16.87
CA PHE A 89 0.99 0.25 15.55
C PHE A 89 1.28 -1.24 15.34
N ASN A 90 1.81 -1.93 16.34
CA ASN A 90 1.99 -3.39 16.27
C ASN A 90 0.66 -4.15 16.19
N ALA A 91 -0.38 -3.70 16.90
CA ALA A 91 -1.71 -4.30 16.81
C ALA A 91 -2.29 -4.12 15.40
N TYR A 92 -2.20 -2.91 14.84
CA TYR A 92 -2.65 -2.60 13.49
C TYR A 92 -1.83 -3.31 12.40
N PHE A 93 -0.52 -3.44 12.56
CA PHE A 93 0.33 -4.21 11.64
C PHE A 93 -0.15 -5.67 11.54
N ARG A 94 -0.36 -6.34 12.68
CA ARG A 94 -0.86 -7.72 12.71
C ARG A 94 -2.27 -7.83 12.11
N PHE A 95 -3.11 -6.83 12.36
CA PHE A 95 -4.45 -6.76 11.80
C PHE A 95 -4.40 -6.62 10.28
N PHE A 96 -3.68 -5.64 9.74
CA PHE A 96 -3.53 -5.42 8.31
C PHE A 96 -2.87 -6.61 7.60
N ASP A 97 -1.87 -7.24 8.22
CA ASP A 97 -1.22 -8.44 7.67
C ASP A 97 -2.22 -9.60 7.51
N ASP A 98 -2.99 -9.91 8.55
CA ASP A 98 -4.02 -10.94 8.47
C ASP A 98 -5.16 -10.57 7.51
N MET A 99 -5.50 -9.29 7.40
CA MET A 99 -6.59 -8.79 6.55
C MET A 99 -6.26 -8.74 5.07
N PHE A 100 -5.08 -8.25 4.72
CA PHE A 100 -4.74 -7.82 3.36
C PHE A 100 -3.55 -8.55 2.75
N PHE A 101 -2.67 -9.12 3.58
CA PHE A 101 -1.42 -9.73 3.14
C PHE A 101 -1.33 -11.24 3.50
N GLY A 102 -2.43 -11.82 3.97
CA GLY A 102 -2.54 -13.26 4.26
C GLY A 102 -1.78 -13.72 5.50
N GLY A 103 -1.31 -12.82 6.36
CA GLY A 103 -0.52 -13.15 7.53
C GLY A 103 0.96 -13.47 7.21
N LEU A 104 1.44 -12.98 6.06
CA LEU A 104 2.75 -13.30 5.51
C LEU A 104 3.84 -12.31 5.92
N LEU A 105 3.49 -11.06 6.23
CA LEU A 105 4.45 -10.02 6.59
C LEU A 105 4.95 -10.19 8.03
N LYS A 106 4.11 -10.56 9.00
CA LYS A 106 4.52 -10.67 10.41
C LYS A 106 5.58 -11.73 10.70
N LEU A 107 5.85 -12.60 9.75
CA LEU A 107 6.91 -13.59 9.84
C LEU A 107 8.29 -13.01 9.53
N ARG A 108 8.36 -11.81 8.94
CA ARG A 108 9.57 -11.25 8.33
C ARG A 108 9.70 -9.74 8.43
N CYS A 109 8.64 -9.02 8.78
CA CYS A 109 8.67 -7.58 8.96
C CYS A 109 8.60 -7.24 10.44
N THR A 110 9.43 -6.30 10.86
CA THR A 110 9.34 -5.62 12.15
C THR A 110 8.83 -4.20 11.94
N VAL A 111 8.09 -3.68 12.93
CA VAL A 111 7.61 -2.29 12.92
C VAL A 111 8.30 -1.54 14.05
N VAL A 112 8.94 -0.44 13.72
CA VAL A 112 9.64 0.44 14.65
C VAL A 112 8.99 1.81 14.60
N PHE A 113 8.49 2.27 15.74
CA PHE A 113 8.02 3.64 15.88
C PHE A 113 9.16 4.49 16.42
N THR A 114 9.65 5.45 15.63
CA THR A 114 10.87 6.21 15.99
C THR A 114 10.60 7.39 16.93
N GLY A 115 9.34 7.63 17.30
CA GLY A 115 8.98 8.77 18.15
C GLY A 115 9.40 10.12 17.53
N ARG A 116 9.86 11.04 18.39
CA ARG A 116 10.30 12.39 18.03
C ARG A 116 11.75 12.48 17.55
N ASP A 117 12.45 11.36 17.33
CA ASP A 117 13.83 11.41 16.86
C ASP A 117 13.88 12.03 15.46
N GLY A 118 14.08 13.34 15.47
CA GLY A 118 14.11 14.19 14.31
C GLY A 118 15.41 13.97 13.54
N LYS A 119 15.28 13.91 12.22
CA LYS A 119 16.25 14.56 11.32
C LYS A 119 15.90 14.53 9.84
N LYS A 120 14.76 13.96 9.42
CA LYS A 120 14.32 14.08 8.03
C LYS A 120 13.00 14.83 7.94
N LEU A 121 13.11 16.16 7.82
CA LEU A 121 12.02 17.00 7.33
C LEU A 121 11.60 16.44 5.96
N GLY A 122 10.41 15.83 5.89
CA GLY A 122 9.82 15.35 4.64
C GLY A 122 9.61 13.84 4.50
N GLU A 123 10.21 13.02 5.37
CA GLU A 123 9.94 11.56 5.39
C GLU A 123 8.99 11.22 6.54
N PHE A 124 7.82 10.64 6.21
CA PHE A 124 6.78 10.30 7.21
C PHE A 124 6.89 8.85 7.70
N GLY A 125 7.57 8.01 6.95
CA GLY A 125 7.94 6.65 7.27
C GLY A 125 8.83 6.11 6.15
N GLU A 126 9.44 4.97 6.41
CA GLU A 126 10.25 4.25 5.43
C GLU A 126 10.10 2.75 5.65
N SER A 127 10.18 1.99 4.57
CA SER A 127 10.42 0.56 4.62
C SER A 127 11.82 0.26 4.10
N SER A 128 12.49 -0.67 4.75
CA SER A 128 13.74 -1.23 4.27
C SER A 128 13.63 -2.73 4.19
N THR A 129 13.88 -3.27 3.00
CA THR A 129 13.96 -4.72 2.78
C THR A 129 15.43 -5.13 2.76
N HIS A 130 15.78 -6.10 3.60
CA HIS A 130 17.12 -6.66 3.72
C HIS A 130 17.10 -8.11 3.27
N GLY A 131 18.11 -8.54 2.52
CA GLY A 131 18.25 -9.91 2.06
C GLY A 131 19.41 -10.04 1.08
N THR A 132 19.71 -11.27 0.68
CA THR A 132 20.72 -11.55 -0.34
C THR A 132 20.03 -11.94 -1.63
N MET A 133 20.48 -11.40 -2.75
CA MET A 133 20.00 -11.83 -4.06
C MET A 133 20.81 -13.05 -4.53
N VAL A 134 20.15 -14.19 -4.70
CA VAL A 134 20.70 -15.43 -5.25
C VAL A 134 19.93 -15.73 -6.54
N ASP A 135 20.61 -15.74 -7.69
CA ASP A 135 20.00 -15.92 -9.01
C ASP A 135 18.79 -15.00 -9.29
N GLY A 136 18.89 -13.74 -8.84
CA GLY A 136 17.84 -12.74 -8.98
C GLY A 136 16.60 -12.98 -8.11
N ARG A 137 16.70 -13.87 -7.13
CA ARG A 137 15.69 -14.14 -6.10
C ARG A 137 16.19 -13.69 -4.74
N ALA A 138 15.29 -13.12 -3.96
CA ALA A 138 15.63 -12.63 -2.63
C ALA A 138 15.57 -13.79 -1.61
N GLU A 139 16.72 -14.12 -1.02
CA GLU A 139 16.90 -15.11 0.06
C GLU A 139 17.15 -14.43 1.41
N GLY A 140 16.76 -15.10 2.50
CA GLY A 140 16.93 -14.55 3.86
C GLY A 140 16.16 -13.26 4.12
N VAL A 141 15.17 -12.94 3.29
CA VAL A 141 14.56 -11.60 3.25
C VAL A 141 13.79 -11.27 4.53
N TYR A 142 14.07 -10.11 5.09
CA TYR A 142 13.31 -9.49 6.18
C TYR A 142 13.12 -7.99 5.92
N GLY A 143 12.06 -7.43 6.47
CA GLY A 143 11.70 -6.02 6.31
C GLY A 143 11.74 -5.29 7.65
N THR A 144 12.09 -4.02 7.63
CA THR A 144 11.87 -3.10 8.75
C THR A 144 10.99 -1.97 8.26
N ILE A 145 9.88 -1.73 8.93
CA ILE A 145 9.01 -0.58 8.67
C ILE A 145 9.24 0.41 9.80
N ARG A 146 9.74 1.61 9.47
CA ARG A 146 9.86 2.71 10.41
C ARG A 146 8.73 3.69 10.20
N ILE A 147 8.04 4.05 11.27
CA ILE A 147 7.02 5.10 11.25
C ILE A 147 7.49 6.26 12.09
N HIS A 148 7.55 7.44 11.48
CA HIS A 148 7.96 8.67 12.13
C HIS A 148 6.74 9.41 12.71
N GLU A 149 6.92 10.10 13.84
CA GLU A 149 5.84 10.90 14.40
C GLU A 149 5.53 12.10 13.49
N ALA A 150 4.27 12.25 13.09
CA ALA A 150 3.80 13.37 12.28
C ALA A 150 3.67 14.67 13.12
N THR A 151 4.79 15.20 13.60
CA THR A 151 4.85 16.36 14.52
C THR A 151 4.21 17.65 13.97
N HIS A 152 4.07 17.74 12.64
CA HIS A 152 3.38 18.84 11.96
C HIS A 152 1.85 18.84 12.18
N LEU A 153 1.25 17.73 12.62
CA LEU A 153 -0.17 17.64 12.95
C LEU A 153 -0.39 17.83 14.45
N LYS A 154 -1.27 18.77 14.83
CA LYS A 154 -1.53 19.10 16.23
C LYS A 154 -2.43 18.08 16.95
N ASN A 155 -3.35 17.45 16.22
CA ASN A 155 -4.32 16.53 16.79
C ASN A 155 -3.77 15.09 16.88
N ASP A 156 -3.78 14.50 18.07
CA ASP A 156 -3.25 13.15 18.34
C ASP A 156 -3.94 12.07 17.50
N ARG A 157 -5.26 12.16 17.36
CA ARG A 157 -6.02 11.22 16.53
C ARG A 157 -5.65 11.36 15.06
N GLU A 158 -5.45 12.57 14.56
CA GLU A 158 -4.98 12.79 13.20
C GLU A 158 -3.55 12.28 13.00
N ARG A 159 -2.63 12.53 13.94
CA ARG A 159 -1.27 11.96 13.92
C ARG A 159 -1.31 10.44 13.83
N ARG A 160 -2.16 9.81 14.64
CA ARG A 160 -2.32 8.35 14.64
C ARG A 160 -2.89 7.84 13.32
N LEU A 161 -3.96 8.44 12.81
CA LEU A 161 -4.54 8.07 11.52
C LEU A 161 -3.55 8.25 10.37
N TRP A 162 -2.75 9.31 10.42
CA TRP A 162 -1.68 9.55 9.46
C TRP A 162 -0.66 8.43 9.50
N GLY A 163 -0.08 8.14 10.66
CA GLY A 163 0.91 7.08 10.79
C GLY A 163 0.35 5.70 10.44
N LEU A 164 -0.91 5.39 10.77
CA LEU A 164 -1.55 4.14 10.34
C LEU A 164 -1.70 4.05 8.81
N GLY A 165 -1.92 5.18 8.13
CA GLY A 165 -1.88 5.28 6.68
C GLY A 165 -0.49 4.98 6.13
N THR A 166 0.54 5.57 6.72
CA THR A 166 1.96 5.29 6.40
C THR A 166 2.32 3.83 6.66
N LEU A 167 1.88 3.24 7.78
CA LEU A 167 2.10 1.83 8.07
C LEU A 167 1.56 0.95 6.96
N LEU A 168 0.32 1.19 6.50
CA LEU A 168 -0.26 0.39 5.43
C LEU A 168 0.42 0.62 4.07
N HIS A 169 0.92 1.83 3.82
CA HIS A 169 1.76 2.16 2.66
C HIS A 169 3.07 1.35 2.66
N GLU A 170 3.83 1.39 3.75
CA GLU A 170 5.10 0.68 3.88
C GLU A 170 4.93 -0.85 3.91
N MET A 171 3.83 -1.35 4.50
CA MET A 171 3.50 -2.78 4.43
C MET A 171 3.28 -3.24 2.99
N LEU A 172 2.69 -2.39 2.15
CA LEU A 172 2.50 -2.71 0.74
C LEU A 172 3.86 -2.82 0.03
N HIS A 173 4.78 -1.88 0.24
CA HIS A 173 6.15 -1.97 -0.27
C HIS A 173 6.86 -3.26 0.12
N CYS A 174 6.90 -3.59 1.42
CA CYS A 174 7.49 -4.86 1.88
C CYS A 174 6.85 -6.08 1.21
N PHE A 175 5.53 -6.05 0.95
CA PHE A 175 4.85 -7.14 0.28
C PHE A 175 5.27 -7.27 -1.19
N PHE A 176 5.38 -6.16 -1.91
CA PHE A 176 5.94 -6.18 -3.27
C PHE A 176 7.37 -6.68 -3.27
N ASP A 177 8.22 -6.21 -2.36
CA ASP A 177 9.61 -6.63 -2.27
C ASP A 177 9.79 -8.12 -1.99
N PHE A 178 8.92 -8.72 -1.18
CA PHE A 178 9.06 -10.13 -0.84
C PHE A 178 8.62 -11.07 -1.95
N TYR A 179 7.66 -10.66 -2.77
CA TYR A 179 6.96 -11.57 -3.68
C TYR A 179 7.19 -11.28 -5.17
N THR A 180 7.66 -10.08 -5.51
CA THR A 180 7.95 -9.71 -6.90
C THR A 180 9.30 -10.27 -7.35
N CYS A 181 9.34 -10.82 -8.55
CA CYS A 181 10.57 -11.27 -9.20
C CYS A 181 11.39 -10.06 -9.67
N PHE A 182 12.67 -10.01 -9.28
CA PHE A 182 13.58 -8.90 -9.59
C PHE A 182 14.53 -9.18 -10.76
N ILE A 183 14.47 -10.37 -11.37
CA ILE A 183 15.25 -10.70 -12.56
C ILE A 183 14.84 -9.73 -13.69
N PRO A 184 15.79 -9.19 -14.49
CA PRO A 184 15.48 -8.32 -15.62
C PRO A 184 14.32 -8.79 -16.49
N SER A 185 14.26 -10.09 -16.84
CA SER A 185 13.16 -10.65 -17.63
C SER A 185 11.77 -10.60 -16.96
N CYS A 186 11.70 -10.51 -15.63
CA CYS A 186 10.48 -10.20 -14.89
C CYS A 186 10.22 -8.69 -14.79
N ARG A 187 11.28 -7.89 -14.90
CA ARG A 187 11.35 -6.44 -14.74
C ARG A 187 11.22 -5.65 -16.05
N ASP A 188 11.32 -6.26 -17.22
CA ASP A 188 11.33 -5.57 -18.52
C ASP A 188 10.00 -4.84 -18.86
N SER A 189 9.01 -4.87 -17.97
CA SER A 189 7.80 -4.03 -18.00
C SER A 189 7.85 -2.79 -17.07
N LEU A 190 8.93 -2.60 -16.31
CA LEU A 190 9.09 -1.54 -15.30
C LEU A 190 9.02 -0.10 -15.82
N PRO A 191 9.43 0.26 -17.05
CA PRO A 191 9.25 1.62 -17.54
C PRO A 191 7.78 2.09 -17.55
N LEU A 192 6.83 1.16 -17.52
CA LEU A 192 5.38 1.44 -17.42
C LEU A 192 4.85 1.38 -15.98
N LEU A 193 5.67 1.00 -14.99
CA LEU A 193 5.28 0.77 -13.58
C LEU A 193 6.01 1.70 -12.61
N GLY A 194 6.84 2.58 -13.15
CA GLY A 194 8.20 2.88 -12.67
C GLY A 194 8.69 2.29 -11.34
N LYS A 195 9.47 3.08 -10.61
CA LYS A 195 10.51 2.64 -9.69
C LYS A 195 9.98 2.14 -8.34
N GLU A 196 9.03 2.81 -7.71
CA GLU A 196 8.56 2.47 -6.35
C GLU A 196 7.03 2.36 -6.21
N HIS A 197 6.25 3.22 -6.87
CA HIS A 197 4.80 3.38 -6.69
C HIS A 197 3.98 3.43 -7.99
N GLY A 198 4.41 2.85 -9.12
CA GLY A 198 3.57 2.90 -10.32
C GLY A 198 2.47 1.85 -10.34
N PHE A 199 2.07 1.37 -11.52
CA PHE A 199 0.66 0.98 -11.74
C PHE A 199 0.16 -0.12 -10.82
N ALA A 200 0.93 -1.21 -10.68
CA ALA A 200 0.55 -2.33 -9.83
C ALA A 200 0.42 -1.91 -8.35
N TRP A 201 1.35 -1.05 -7.89
CA TRP A 201 1.29 -0.48 -6.54
C TRP A 201 0.08 0.44 -6.38
N GLN A 202 -0.17 1.36 -7.33
CA GLN A 202 -1.33 2.25 -7.29
C GLN A 202 -2.66 1.51 -7.27
N ASP A 203 -2.79 0.42 -8.03
CA ASP A 203 -3.99 -0.39 -8.06
C ASP A 203 -4.26 -1.05 -6.70
N ALA A 204 -3.23 -1.68 -6.12
CA ALA A 204 -3.33 -2.31 -4.82
C ALA A 204 -3.60 -1.27 -3.72
N ALA A 205 -2.88 -0.15 -3.72
CA ALA A 205 -3.05 0.93 -2.76
C ALA A 205 -4.43 1.59 -2.89
N TYR A 206 -4.97 1.72 -4.10
CA TYR A 206 -6.32 2.25 -4.30
C TYR A 206 -7.38 1.30 -3.74
N ALA A 207 -7.26 0.00 -4.01
CA ALA A 207 -8.17 -1.00 -3.46
C ALA A 207 -8.11 -1.05 -1.93
N LEU A 208 -6.91 -0.95 -1.34
CA LEU A 208 -6.72 -0.81 0.11
C LEU A 208 -7.42 0.43 0.64
N LYS A 209 -7.19 1.60 0.03
CA LYS A 209 -7.83 2.87 0.41
C LYS A 209 -9.35 2.72 0.44
N LEU A 210 -9.97 2.19 -0.62
CA LEU A 210 -11.41 2.02 -0.68
C LEU A 210 -11.92 1.09 0.43
N CYS A 211 -11.23 -0.03 0.65
CA CYS A 211 -11.62 -1.02 1.66
C CYS A 211 -11.53 -0.48 3.10
N VAL A 212 -10.42 0.20 3.45
CA VAL A 212 -10.25 0.73 4.81
C VAL A 212 -11.19 1.90 5.09
N GLN A 213 -11.52 2.71 4.07
CA GLN A 213 -12.38 3.87 4.21
C GLN A 213 -13.88 3.55 4.20
N ASP A 214 -14.28 2.33 3.82
CA ASP A 214 -15.68 1.92 3.77
C ASP A 214 -16.34 2.04 5.16
N PRO A 215 -17.36 2.92 5.33
CA PRO A 215 -18.04 3.14 6.61
C PRO A 215 -18.79 1.91 7.14
N SER A 216 -19.18 1.00 6.25
CA SER A 216 -19.87 -0.25 6.61
C SER A 216 -18.89 -1.36 7.04
N TYR A 217 -17.59 -1.15 6.85
CA TYR A 217 -16.59 -2.18 7.05
C TYR A 217 -15.57 -1.84 8.15
N LEU A 218 -14.51 -1.10 7.83
CA LEU A 218 -13.48 -0.72 8.79
C LEU A 218 -13.66 0.71 9.31
N ASN A 219 -14.23 1.60 8.49
CA ASN A 219 -14.42 3.02 8.81
C ASN A 219 -13.13 3.70 9.33
N LEU A 220 -12.01 3.40 8.68
CA LEU A 220 -10.71 3.99 8.97
C LEU A 220 -10.36 4.94 7.82
N PRO A 221 -10.46 6.27 8.02
CA PRO A 221 -10.20 7.26 6.98
C PRO A 221 -8.70 7.44 6.69
N LEU A 222 -7.99 6.33 6.45
CA LEU A 222 -6.54 6.33 6.22
C LEU A 222 -6.20 6.93 4.86
N LYS A 223 -5.10 7.67 4.82
CA LYS A 223 -4.50 8.19 3.59
C LYS A 223 -3.18 7.46 3.40
N LEU A 224 -3.04 6.72 2.30
CA LEU A 224 -1.81 6.00 1.94
C LEU A 224 -0.86 6.90 1.12
N ASP A 225 -1.03 8.22 1.16
CA ASP A 225 -0.32 9.24 0.38
C ASP A 225 -0.11 8.96 -1.12
N ARG A 226 -1.02 8.19 -1.73
CA ARG A 226 -0.87 7.69 -3.12
C ARG A 226 -0.64 8.78 -4.17
N CYS A 227 -1.27 9.94 -3.99
CA CYS A 227 -1.18 11.06 -4.93
C CYS A 227 0.16 11.79 -4.79
N GLY A 228 0.65 11.98 -3.56
CA GLY A 228 1.98 12.52 -3.30
C GLY A 228 3.05 11.64 -3.94
N SER A 229 3.03 10.34 -3.67
CA SER A 229 3.97 9.38 -4.25
C SER A 229 3.92 9.36 -5.78
N LEU A 230 2.72 9.35 -6.39
CA LEU A 230 2.61 9.45 -7.85
C LEU A 230 3.25 10.74 -8.37
N VAL A 231 2.95 11.90 -7.77
CA VAL A 231 3.52 13.18 -8.22
C VAL A 231 5.04 13.18 -8.13
N ASP A 232 5.62 12.60 -7.09
CA ASP A 232 7.07 12.49 -6.93
C ASP A 232 7.69 11.63 -8.04
N GLU A 233 7.06 10.53 -8.41
CA GLU A 233 7.53 9.64 -9.49
C GLU A 233 7.35 10.23 -10.89
N LEU A 234 6.27 10.96 -11.15
CA LEU A 234 6.05 11.63 -12.44
C LEU A 234 7.12 12.69 -12.73
N ARG A 235 7.84 13.19 -11.72
CA ARG A 235 9.02 14.04 -11.97
C ARG A 235 10.16 13.27 -12.62
N GLU A 236 10.30 12.00 -12.31
CA GLU A 236 11.34 11.15 -12.87
C GLU A 236 10.92 10.59 -14.25
N TRP A 237 9.64 10.31 -14.47
CA TRP A 237 9.17 9.57 -15.66
C TRP A 237 8.37 10.40 -16.68
N GLY A 238 8.01 11.65 -16.36
CA GLY A 238 7.19 12.50 -17.21
C GLY A 238 5.68 12.38 -16.96
N ASN A 239 4.86 12.80 -17.93
CA ASN A 239 3.41 12.91 -17.74
C ASN A 239 2.68 11.58 -18.01
N PRO A 240 1.85 11.06 -17.09
CA PRO A 240 1.07 9.86 -17.32
C PRO A 240 -0.12 10.17 -18.25
N HIS A 241 -0.67 9.16 -18.92
CA HIS A 241 -1.90 9.37 -19.68
C HIS A 241 -3.09 9.63 -18.74
N VAL A 242 -3.98 10.54 -19.14
CA VAL A 242 -5.16 10.94 -18.35
C VAL A 242 -6.06 9.76 -17.98
N LYS A 243 -6.16 8.75 -18.86
CA LYS A 243 -6.93 7.52 -18.64
C LYS A 243 -6.46 6.74 -17.40
N ASP A 244 -5.16 6.79 -17.09
CA ASP A 244 -4.58 6.06 -15.96
C ASP A 244 -4.88 6.78 -14.63
N LEU A 245 -4.99 8.11 -14.64
CA LEU A 245 -5.40 8.88 -13.46
C LEU A 245 -6.83 8.54 -13.01
N GLY A 246 -7.75 8.43 -13.98
CA GLY A 246 -9.15 8.08 -13.70
C GLY A 246 -9.29 6.70 -13.03
N ARG A 247 -8.50 5.72 -13.47
CA ARG A 247 -8.45 4.37 -12.89
C ARG A 247 -8.14 4.36 -11.39
N TRP A 248 -7.29 5.28 -10.93
CA TRP A 248 -6.88 5.38 -9.52
C TRP A 248 -7.70 6.37 -8.70
N GLY A 249 -8.77 6.90 -9.30
CA GLY A 249 -9.64 7.90 -8.70
C GLY A 249 -8.96 9.26 -8.53
N PHE A 250 -8.00 9.60 -9.39
CA PHE A 250 -7.37 10.91 -9.43
C PHE A 250 -7.93 11.77 -10.56
N THR A 251 -8.04 13.06 -10.31
CA THR A 251 -8.26 14.08 -11.31
C THR A 251 -6.96 14.82 -11.60
N GLN A 252 -6.84 15.48 -12.76
CA GLN A 252 -5.71 16.37 -13.00
C GLN A 252 -5.60 17.50 -11.95
N LYS A 253 -6.73 17.91 -11.36
CA LYS A 253 -6.76 18.93 -10.31
C LYS A 253 -6.05 18.43 -9.04
N ASP A 254 -6.25 17.17 -8.67
CA ASP A 254 -5.58 16.56 -7.52
C ASP A 254 -4.06 16.57 -7.71
N LEU A 255 -3.58 16.15 -8.88
CA LEU A 255 -2.15 16.16 -9.21
C LEU A 255 -1.57 17.58 -9.19
N ARG A 256 -2.26 18.56 -9.80
CA ARG A 256 -1.83 19.96 -9.79
C ARG A 256 -1.78 20.54 -8.37
N TYR A 257 -2.77 20.19 -7.54
CA TYR A 257 -2.82 20.64 -6.16
C TYR A 257 -1.64 20.10 -5.35
N GLU A 258 -1.37 18.80 -5.41
CA GLU A 258 -0.23 18.20 -4.70
C GLU A 258 1.11 18.71 -5.24
N HIS A 259 1.25 18.83 -6.56
CA HIS A 259 2.45 19.42 -7.18
C HIS A 259 2.68 20.87 -6.74
N GLY A 260 1.62 21.69 -6.64
CA GLY A 260 1.69 23.07 -6.18
C GLY A 260 1.93 23.21 -4.67
N ARG A 261 1.37 22.32 -3.85
CA ARG A 261 1.66 22.24 -2.41
C ARG A 261 3.14 21.95 -2.17
N TRP A 262 3.71 21.04 -2.94
CA TRP A 262 5.13 20.70 -2.85
C TRP A 262 6.05 21.86 -3.23
N LYS A 263 5.75 22.59 -4.32
CA LYS A 263 6.52 23.79 -4.70
C LYS A 263 6.60 24.81 -3.56
N ARG A 264 5.50 25.04 -2.85
CA ARG A 264 5.47 25.97 -1.71
C ARG A 264 6.32 25.49 -0.53
N LEU A 265 6.25 24.20 -0.19
CA LEU A 265 7.06 23.63 0.90
C LEU A 265 8.58 23.72 0.66
N ARG A 266 9.03 23.83 -0.60
CA ARG A 266 10.45 24.08 -0.93
C ARG A 266 10.83 25.55 -0.88
N CYS A 267 9.97 26.44 -1.38
CA CYS A 267 10.25 27.88 -1.34
C CYS A 267 10.25 28.47 0.08
N ASP A 268 9.54 27.83 1.02
CA ASP A 268 9.48 28.27 2.43
C ASP A 268 10.60 27.65 3.30
N GLY A 269 11.47 26.82 2.72
CA GLY A 269 12.55 26.09 3.41
C GLY A 269 13.97 26.41 2.92
N GLU A 270 14.12 27.36 2.01
CA GLU A 270 15.39 27.99 1.58
C GLU A 270 15.48 29.41 2.16
#